data_AF-A0A2M7KVF0-F1
#
_entry.id   AF-A0A2M7KVF0-F1
#
_cell.length_a   1.000
_cell.length_b   1.000
_cell.length_c   1.000
_cell.angle_alpha   90.00
_cell.angle_beta   90.00
_cell.angle_gamma   90.00
#
_symmetry.space_group_name_H-M   'P 1'
#
loop_
_entity.id
_entity.type
_entity.pdbx_description
1 polymer ?
#
loop_
_entity_poly.entity_id
_entity_poly.type
_entity_poly.pdbx_seq_one_letter_code
_entity_poly.pdbx_strand_id
1 'polypeptide(L)' 'MTVVGGELLFEPTVMVLCYASPSDLTDFALLGLRSFLLRLGRESHQGEVGAVIDGTYFGFTRFGEVED' A
#
# COMPACT_ATOMS: atom_id res chain seq x y z
N MET A 1 5.04 -2.21 13.00
CA MET A 1 5.99 -2.39 14.13
C MET A 1 5.92 -3.85 14.55
N THR A 2 6.81 -4.68 14.00
CA THR A 2 6.85 -6.12 14.29
C THR A 2 7.99 -6.36 15.26
N VAL A 3 7.70 -6.97 16.40
CA VAL A 3 8.70 -7.31 17.41
C VAL A 3 9.10 -8.77 17.21
N VAL A 4 10.34 -9.02 16.82
CA VAL A 4 10.97 -10.34 16.91
C VAL A 4 12.05 -10.24 17.98
N GLY A 5 11.86 -10.91 19.13
CA GLY A 5 12.88 -10.97 20.19
C GLY A 5 13.11 -9.71 21.03
N GLY A 6 12.31 -8.65 20.90
CA GLY A 6 12.39 -7.46 21.76
C GLY A 6 13.32 -6.35 21.28
N GLU A 7 13.96 -6.49 20.11
CA GLU A 7 14.72 -5.41 19.47
C GLU A 7 13.86 -4.61 18.49
N LEU A 8 14.07 -3.28 18.48
CA LEU A 8 13.52 -2.39 17.46
C LEU A 8 14.26 -2.64 16.14
N LEU A 9 13.58 -3.29 15.20
CA LEU A 9 14.10 -3.46 13.85
C LEU A 9 13.76 -2.23 13.00
N PHE A 10 14.78 -1.54 12.50
CA PHE A 10 14.61 -0.52 11.48
C PHE A 10 14.57 -1.20 10.12
N GLU A 11 13.37 -1.37 9.56
CA GLU A 11 13.22 -1.87 8.20
C GLU A 11 13.23 -0.69 7.21
N PRO A 12 14.09 -0.71 6.18
CA PRO A 12 14.07 0.31 5.15
C PRO A 12 12.76 0.23 4.37
N THR A 13 12.10 1.38 4.18
CA THR A 13 10.90 1.46 3.36
C THR A 13 11.23 1.08 1.93
N VAL A 14 10.53 0.07 1.40
CA VAL A 14 10.59 -0.26 -0.02
C VAL A 14 9.71 0.72 -0.79
N MET A 15 10.34 1.55 -1.64
CA MET A 15 9.63 2.47 -2.52
C MET A 15 9.52 1.89 -3.93
N VAL A 16 8.31 1.83 -4.46
CA VAL A 16 8.06 1.51 -5.87
C VAL A 16 7.65 2.79 -6.58
N LEU A 17 8.44 3.23 -7.55
CA LEU A 17 8.15 4.40 -8.37
C LEU A 17 7.53 3.95 -9.70
N CYS A 18 6.43 4.59 -10.07
CA CYS A 18 5.74 4.38 -11.33
C CYS A 18 5.50 5.73 -12.01
N TYR A 19 5.85 5.82 -13.29
CA TYR A 19 5.46 6.94 -14.14
C TYR A 19 4.32 6.45 -15.04
N ALA A 20 3.15 7.05 -14.88
CA ALA A 20 1.97 6.77 -15.69
C ALA A 20 1.46 8.07 -16.32
N SER A 21 0.89 7.99 -17.52
CA SER A 21 0.13 9.13 -18.06
C SER A 21 -1.12 9.33 -17.20
N PRO A 22 -1.54 10.58 -16.92
CA PRO A 22 -2.82 10.84 -16.24
C PRO A 22 -4.00 10.15 -16.94
N SER A 23 -3.94 9.95 -18.26
CA SER A 23 -4.97 9.23 -19.03
C SER A 23 -5.11 7.75 -18.66
N ASP A 24 -4.06 7.15 -18.08
CA ASP A 24 -4.03 5.72 -17.75
C ASP A 24 -4.61 5.45 -16.36
N LEU A 25 -4.75 6.48 -15.52
CA LEU A 25 -5.37 6.44 -14.18
C LEU A 25 -6.90 6.44 -14.27
N THR A 26 -7.45 5.50 -15.04
CA THR A 26 -8.88 5.26 -15.15
C THR A 26 -9.45 4.68 -13.84
N ASP A 27 -10.76 4.78 -13.62
CA ASP A 27 -11.43 4.18 -12.46
C ASP A 27 -11.14 2.67 -12.34
N PHE A 28 -11.11 1.96 -13.46
CA PHE A 28 -10.77 0.54 -13.50
C PHE A 28 -9.33 0.27 -13.05
N ALA A 29 -8.37 1.08 -13.53
CA ALA A 29 -6.98 0.98 -13.12
C ALA A 29 -6.79 1.31 -11.62
N LEU A 30 -7.49 2.32 -11.11
CA LEU A 30 -7.45 2.71 -9.70
C LEU A 30 -8.06 1.63 -8.79
N LEU A 31 -9.14 0.97 -9.22
CA LEU A 31 -9.71 -0.19 -8.51
C LEU A 31 -8.73 -1.37 -8.49
N GLY A 32 -8.05 -1.63 -9.61
CA GLY A 32 -6.98 -2.63 -9.70
C GLY A 32 -5.82 -2.31 -8.76
N LEU A 33 -5.35 -1.06 -8.76
CA LEU A 33 -4.30 -0.57 -7.88
C LEU A 33 -4.71 -0.71 -6.41
N ARG A 34 -5.92 -0.30 -6.03
CA ARG A 34 -6.44 -0.47 -4.67
C ARG A 34 -6.42 -1.95 -4.26
N SER A 35 -6.92 -2.83 -5.12
CA SER A 35 -6.95 -4.28 -4.85
C SER A 35 -5.54 -4.85 -4.67
N PHE A 36 -4.59 -4.39 -5.48
CA PHE A 36 -3.17 -4.73 -5.34
C PHE A 36 -2.58 -4.25 -4.01
N LEU A 37 -2.76 -2.97 -3.65
CA LEU A 37 -2.20 -2.40 -2.41
C LEU A 37 -2.76 -3.08 -1.16
N LEU A 38 -4.06 -3.43 -1.17
CA LEU A 38 -4.68 -4.16 -0.06
C LEU A 38 -4.12 -5.58 0.06
N ARG A 39 -3.97 -6.29 -1.06
CA ARG A 39 -3.32 -7.60 -1.08
C ARG A 39 -1.87 -7.54 -0.63
N LEU A 40 -1.12 -6.54 -1.09
CA LEU A 40 0.26 -6.30 -0.69
C LEU A 40 0.36 -6.18 0.83
N GLY A 41 -0.44 -5.29 1.44
CA GLY A 41 -0.42 -5.11 2.89
C GLY A 41 -0.78 -6.37 3.66
N ARG A 42 -1.82 -7.09 3.22
CA ARG A 42 -2.26 -8.36 3.82
C ARG A 42 -1.19 -9.45 3.71
N GLU A 43 -0.70 -9.72 2.50
CA GLU A 43 0.19 -10.84 2.21
C GLU A 43 1.60 -10.62 2.77
N SER A 44 2.03 -9.36 2.91
CA SER A 44 3.33 -9.01 3.48
C SER A 44 3.29 -8.59 4.96
N HIS A 45 2.14 -8.74 5.63
CA HIS A 45 1.94 -8.43 7.06
C HIS A 45 2.39 -7.01 7.45
N GLN A 46 2.13 -6.04 6.58
CA GLN A 46 2.51 -4.64 6.82
C GLN A 46 1.56 -3.97 7.82
N GLY A 47 2.09 -3.00 8.57
CA GLY A 47 1.25 -2.13 9.40
C GLY A 47 0.55 -1.04 8.59
N GLU A 48 1.15 -0.62 7.48
CA GLU A 48 0.61 0.38 6.56
C GLU A 48 1.19 0.17 5.16
N VAL A 49 0.38 0.41 4.14
CA VAL A 49 0.84 0.59 2.76
C VAL A 49 0.47 2.01 2.35
N GLY A 50 1.46 2.77 1.89
CA GLY A 50 1.27 4.15 1.42
C GLY A 50 1.34 4.23 -0.10
N ALA A 51 0.50 5.05 -0.71
CA ALA A 51 0.59 5.44 -2.11
C ALA A 51 0.60 6.96 -2.25
N VAL A 52 1.49 7.49 -3.10
CA VAL A 52 1.50 8.91 -3.47
C VAL A 52 1.06 9.02 -4.93
N ILE A 53 -0.06 9.70 -5.18
CA ILE A 53 -0.58 9.95 -6.53
C ILE A 53 -0.80 11.45 -6.65
N ASP A 54 -0.16 12.07 -7.65
CA ASP A 54 -0.22 13.52 -7.89
C ASP A 54 0.05 14.36 -6.62
N GLY A 55 1.07 13.96 -5.86
CA GLY A 55 1.47 14.62 -4.60
C GLY A 55 0.54 14.35 -3.41
N THR A 56 -0.57 13.64 -3.60
CA THR A 56 -1.50 13.27 -2.52
C THR A 56 -1.14 11.91 -1.93
N TYR A 57 -1.06 11.85 -0.60
CA TYR A 57 -0.79 10.61 0.15
C TYR A 57 -2.08 9.86 0.50
N PHE A 58 -2.09 8.56 0.25
CA PHE A 58 -3.14 7.61 0.63
C PHE A 58 -2.54 6.49 1.48
N GLY A 59 -2.94 6.41 2.74
CA GLY A 59 -2.49 5.37 3.68
C GLY A 59 -3.56 4.29 3.88
N PHE A 60 -3.16 3.03 3.75
CA PHE A 60 -4.00 1.86 3.98
C PHE A 60 -3.48 1.11 5.20
N THR A 61 -4.29 0.99 6.26
CA THR A 61 -3.94 0.28 7.51
C THR A 61 -4.88 -0.88 7.83
N ARG A 62 -5.96 -1.04 7.05
CA ARG A 62 -6.94 -2.12 7.17
C ARG A 62 -6.97 -2.90 5.86
N PHE A 63 -6.52 -4.14 5.91
CA PHE A 63 -6.38 -5.03 4.75
C PHE A 63 -7.34 -6.23 4.78
N GLY A 64 -8.31 -6.23 5.72
CA GLY A 64 -9.35 -7.24 5.81
C GLY A 64 -10.39 -7.10 4.69
N GLU A 65 -11.29 -8.09 4.60
CA GLU A 65 -12.45 -7.99 3.73
C GLU A 65 -13.32 -6.82 4.19
N VAL A 66 -13.80 -6.04 3.23
CA VAL A 66 -14.87 -5.06 3.48
C VAL A 66 -16.09 -5.91 3.86
N GLU A 67 -16.53 -5.87 5.12
CA GLU A 67 -17.86 -6.37 5.45
C GLU A 67 -18.86 -5.53 4.65
N ASP A 68 -19.71 -6.21 3.87
CA ASP A 68 -20.76 -5.62 3.02
C ASP A 68 -21.70 -4.67 3.79
#